data_AF-A0A7V6P8E3-F1
#
_entry.id   AF-A0A7V6P8E3-F1
#
_cell.length_a   1.000
_cell.length_b   1.000
_cell.length_c   1.000
_cell.angle_alpha   90.00
_cell.angle_beta   90.00
_cell.angle_gamma   90.00
#
_symmetry.space_group_name_H-M   'P 1'
#
loop_
_entity.id
_entity.type
_entity.pdbx_description
1 polymer ?
#
loop_
_entity_poly.entity_id
_entity_poly.type
_entity_poly.pdbx_seq_one_letter_code
_entity_poly.pdbx_strand_id
1 'polypeptide(L)'
;MVPDGLLFRASGIMIFGGGVFHRCLSGLRNRFEYNILPKFVDGLVNLSIFFPARNIKSKNAHKILIDNSVLGYAITHETGWINTGKVKWGGEIEIDTGYAARIPVYDDNDLSPTYQSVQYIPAIAGLARKKIIQLFDSSELADERLTQPGGRFSGYETFDYSLLSGIQIQTIIDYNYSLYLGPRNLNLPSPIEQRRSRYKLRNDTLYKSILSALGEKNDQDAWHIATAEENGCYCFLTMDFKLIRNVRARKNHEGISKLKTKVMSPEEFGIEFGLMPIPPRFFSYHNASFPVEAGRNWPNSSRKKRNRRKREKSG
;
A
#
# COMPACT_ATOMS: atom_id res chain seq x y z
N MET A 1 74.74 -13.76 19.43
CA MET A 1 74.45 -12.39 18.94
C MET A 1 73.14 -12.42 18.20
N VAL A 2 72.08 -12.03 18.89
CA VAL A 2 70.71 -11.85 18.38
C VAL A 2 70.34 -10.43 18.80
N PRO A 3 69.88 -9.53 17.91
CA PRO A 3 69.47 -8.20 18.32
C PRO A 3 68.04 -8.21 18.88
N ASP A 4 67.91 -7.63 20.06
CA ASP A 4 66.94 -6.61 20.50
C ASP A 4 65.51 -6.69 19.96
N GLY A 5 64.43 -6.69 20.74
CA GLY A 5 64.26 -6.40 22.16
C GLY A 5 62.76 -6.22 22.40
N LEU A 6 62.16 -7.21 23.06
CA LEU A 6 60.80 -7.18 23.58
C LEU A 6 60.77 -6.25 24.80
N LEU A 7 59.79 -5.35 24.92
CA LEU A 7 59.31 -4.93 26.24
C LEU A 7 57.83 -4.54 26.21
N PHE A 8 57.04 -5.48 26.72
CA PHE A 8 55.69 -5.34 27.23
C PHE A 8 55.56 -4.18 28.23
N ARG A 9 54.49 -3.39 28.11
CA ARG A 9 53.62 -3.02 29.25
C ARG A 9 52.32 -2.38 28.72
N ALA A 10 51.26 -3.18 28.68
CA ALA A 10 49.89 -2.67 28.75
C ALA A 10 49.14 -3.54 29.75
N SER A 11 48.87 -2.94 30.90
CA SER A 11 48.21 -3.54 32.05
C SER A 11 46.76 -3.92 31.72
N GLY A 12 46.42 -5.17 32.01
CA GLY A 12 45.13 -5.63 32.54
C GLY A 12 43.85 -5.15 31.88
N ILE A 13 43.26 -5.98 31.02
CA ILE A 13 42.12 -6.88 31.34
C ILE A 13 41.90 -7.73 30.09
N MET A 14 42.18 -9.03 30.20
CA MET A 14 41.74 -10.00 29.20
C MET A 14 40.21 -10.10 29.23
N ILE A 15 39.52 -9.55 28.23
CA ILE A 15 38.12 -9.88 27.95
C ILE A 15 38.11 -11.06 26.96
N PHE A 16 38.32 -12.27 27.48
CA PHE A 16 37.90 -13.49 26.78
C PHE A 16 36.37 -13.62 26.95
N GLY A 17 35.59 -13.02 26.05
CA GLY A 17 34.12 -13.09 26.13
C GLY A 17 33.30 -12.42 25.01
N GLY A 18 33.92 -11.70 24.06
CA GLY A 18 33.18 -10.85 23.11
C GLY A 18 32.41 -11.57 22.00
N GLY A 19 32.86 -12.75 21.54
CA GLY A 19 32.26 -13.42 20.37
C GLY A 19 30.92 -14.11 20.64
N VAL A 20 30.76 -14.70 21.83
CA VAL A 20 29.52 -15.40 22.23
C VAL A 20 28.46 -14.39 22.66
N PHE A 21 28.86 -13.33 23.35
CA PHE A 21 27.94 -12.27 23.79
C PHE A 21 27.35 -11.52 22.58
N HIS A 22 28.17 -11.19 21.57
CA HIS A 22 27.71 -10.53 20.34
C HIS A 22 26.77 -11.42 19.49
N ARG A 23 27.04 -12.74 19.40
CA ARG A 23 26.12 -13.69 18.74
C ARG A 23 24.82 -13.91 19.52
N CYS A 24 24.89 -13.92 20.84
CA CYS A 24 23.70 -14.07 21.69
C CYS A 24 22.81 -12.81 21.60
N LEU A 25 23.42 -11.62 21.63
CA LEU A 25 22.75 -10.33 21.43
C LEU A 25 22.13 -10.20 20.03
N SER A 26 22.84 -10.62 18.98
CA SER A 26 22.27 -10.61 17.61
C SER A 26 21.13 -11.62 17.44
N GLY A 27 21.22 -12.80 18.08
CA GLY A 27 20.15 -13.78 18.11
C GLY A 27 18.91 -13.30 18.88
N LEU A 28 19.10 -12.63 20.02
CA LEU A 28 18.03 -12.01 20.80
C LEU A 28 17.35 -10.86 20.05
N ARG A 29 18.14 -9.98 19.41
CA ARG A 29 17.64 -8.89 18.57
C ARG A 29 16.81 -9.40 17.40
N ASN A 30 17.32 -10.40 16.67
CA ASN A 30 16.57 -11.03 15.58
C ASN A 30 15.28 -11.69 16.08
N ARG A 31 15.33 -12.37 17.23
CA ARG A 31 14.12 -12.99 17.81
C ARG A 31 13.09 -11.93 18.19
N PHE A 32 13.52 -10.80 18.73
CA PHE A 32 12.66 -9.69 19.09
C PHE A 32 12.04 -9.02 17.86
N GLU A 33 12.86 -8.58 16.90
CA GLU A 33 12.43 -7.86 15.70
C GLU A 33 11.46 -8.69 14.85
N TYR A 34 11.71 -10.00 14.69
CA TYR A 34 10.90 -10.85 13.80
C TYR A 34 9.70 -11.53 14.47
N ASN A 35 9.72 -11.75 15.80
CA ASN A 35 8.63 -12.50 16.47
C ASN A 35 7.85 -11.68 17.50
N ILE A 36 8.48 -10.75 18.20
CA ILE A 36 7.86 -10.01 19.32
C ILE A 36 7.31 -8.68 18.81
N LEU A 37 8.11 -7.93 18.06
CA LEU A 37 7.73 -6.62 17.53
C LEU A 37 6.45 -6.69 16.66
N PRO A 38 6.26 -7.65 15.74
CA PRO A 38 5.02 -7.73 14.96
C PRO A 38 3.79 -7.94 15.84
N LYS A 39 3.87 -8.81 16.85
CA LYS A 39 2.78 -9.06 17.81
C LYS A 39 2.46 -7.84 18.65
N PHE A 40 3.48 -7.09 19.06
CA PHE A 40 3.31 -5.84 19.79
C PHE A 40 2.58 -4.79 18.93
N VAL A 41 3.00 -4.62 17.68
CA VAL A 41 2.37 -3.70 16.73
C VAL A 41 0.93 -4.12 16.43
N ASP A 42 0.65 -5.41 16.28
CA ASP A 42 -0.74 -5.91 16.16
C ASP A 42 -1.56 -5.60 17.42
N GLY A 43 -0.94 -5.68 18.61
CA GLY A 43 -1.53 -5.24 19.87
C GLY A 43 -1.88 -3.74 19.87
N LEU A 44 -0.98 -2.88 19.38
CA LEU A 44 -1.21 -1.45 19.23
C LEU A 44 -2.36 -1.15 18.25
N VAL A 45 -2.40 -1.83 17.10
CA VAL A 45 -3.52 -1.72 16.15
C VAL A 45 -4.82 -2.16 16.81
N ASN A 46 -4.80 -3.25 17.57
CA ASN A 46 -5.98 -3.76 18.25
C ASN A 46 -6.53 -2.79 19.31
N LEU A 47 -5.64 -2.08 20.01
CA LEU A 47 -6.01 -1.07 20.99
C LEU A 47 -6.55 0.18 20.29
N SER A 48 -5.92 0.62 19.19
CA SER A 48 -6.31 1.83 18.48
C SER A 48 -7.70 1.75 17.85
N ILE A 49 -8.16 0.54 17.50
CA ILE A 49 -9.48 0.34 16.88
C ILE A 49 -10.60 0.07 17.89
N PHE A 50 -10.30 -0.08 19.18
CA PHE A 50 -11.30 -0.51 20.18
C PHE A 50 -12.45 0.49 20.36
N PHE A 51 -12.14 1.75 20.61
CA PHE A 51 -13.17 2.80 20.74
C PHE A 51 -13.79 3.17 19.38
N PRO A 52 -13.01 3.37 18.30
CA PRO A 52 -13.55 3.67 16.97
C PRO A 52 -14.55 2.64 16.46
N ALA A 53 -14.38 1.35 16.79
CA ALA A 53 -15.30 0.29 16.40
C ALA A 53 -16.75 0.54 16.87
N ARG A 54 -16.94 1.15 18.04
CA ARG A 54 -18.28 1.49 18.54
C ARG A 54 -18.91 2.61 17.72
N ASN A 55 -18.13 3.64 17.39
CA ASN A 55 -18.57 4.77 16.59
C ASN A 55 -18.91 4.37 15.14
N ILE A 56 -18.13 3.45 14.57
CA ILE A 56 -18.40 2.91 13.23
C ILE A 56 -19.74 2.17 13.22
N LYS A 57 -20.01 1.35 14.23
CA LYS A 57 -21.28 0.62 14.35
C LYS A 57 -22.46 1.57 14.54
N SER A 58 -22.35 2.57 15.40
CA SER A 58 -23.45 3.53 15.66
C SER A 58 -23.79 4.37 14.43
N LYS A 59 -22.80 4.75 13.61
CA LYS A 59 -23.00 5.49 12.36
C LYS A 59 -23.30 4.61 11.15
N ASN A 60 -23.46 3.30 11.33
CA ASN A 60 -23.65 2.32 10.26
C ASN A 60 -22.54 2.35 9.17
N ALA A 61 -21.31 2.71 9.56
CA ALA A 61 -20.20 2.97 8.64
C ALA A 61 -19.38 1.71 8.29
N HIS A 62 -20.06 0.58 8.10
CA HIS A 62 -19.43 -0.73 8.00
C HIS A 62 -19.05 -1.15 6.57
N LYS A 63 -19.63 -0.54 5.53
CA LYS A 63 -19.32 -0.86 4.13
C LYS A 63 -18.47 0.23 3.50
N ILE A 64 -17.33 -0.13 2.91
CA ILE A 64 -16.42 0.82 2.30
C ILE A 64 -16.03 0.32 0.91
N LEU A 65 -16.26 1.11 -0.14
CA LEU A 65 -15.71 0.83 -1.46
C LEU A 65 -14.27 1.38 -1.51
N ILE A 66 -13.29 0.53 -1.76
CA ILE A 66 -11.87 0.91 -1.79
C ILE A 66 -11.41 1.14 -3.23
N ASP A 67 -10.81 2.30 -3.48
CA ASP A 67 -10.19 2.59 -4.75
C ASP A 67 -8.86 1.83 -4.91
N ASN A 68 -8.53 1.52 -6.15
CA ASN A 68 -7.26 0.96 -6.59
C ASN A 68 -6.06 1.82 -6.16
N SER A 69 -6.24 3.13 -6.03
CA SER A 69 -5.22 4.02 -5.49
C SER A 69 -4.82 3.65 -4.06
N VAL A 70 -5.78 3.38 -3.17
CA VAL A 70 -5.53 2.97 -1.78
C VAL A 70 -4.78 1.64 -1.75
N LEU A 71 -5.17 0.67 -2.59
CA LEU A 71 -4.45 -0.61 -2.70
C LEU A 71 -2.99 -0.42 -3.10
N GLY A 72 -2.72 0.48 -4.04
CA GLY A 72 -1.37 0.79 -4.49
C GLY A 72 -0.51 1.49 -3.43
N TYR A 73 -1.11 2.36 -2.62
CA TYR A 73 -0.44 3.07 -1.52
C TYR A 73 -0.35 2.24 -0.23
N ALA A 74 -1.16 1.18 -0.09
CA ALA A 74 -1.05 0.23 1.01
C ALA A 74 0.21 -0.64 0.92
N ILE A 75 0.90 -0.67 -0.22
CA ILE A 75 2.24 -1.26 -0.37
C ILE A 75 3.25 -0.30 0.23
N THR A 76 3.65 -0.59 1.46
CA THR A 76 4.49 0.30 2.27
C THR A 76 5.92 -0.18 2.41
N HIS A 77 6.21 -1.42 1.98
CA HIS A 77 7.56 -1.91 1.88
C HIS A 77 7.75 -2.60 0.54
N GLU A 78 8.92 -2.37 -0.06
CA GLU A 78 9.30 -2.96 -1.33
C GLU A 78 10.70 -3.57 -1.22
N THR A 79 11.02 -4.46 -2.14
CA THR A 79 12.32 -5.12 -2.22
C THR A 79 13.37 -4.15 -2.78
N GLY A 80 14.45 -3.95 -2.04
CA GLY A 80 15.59 -3.11 -2.41
C GLY A 80 16.88 -3.93 -2.47
N TRP A 81 17.77 -3.59 -3.42
CA TRP A 81 19.13 -4.15 -3.46
C TRP A 81 20.07 -3.30 -2.60
N ILE A 82 20.71 -3.94 -1.61
CA ILE A 82 21.67 -3.30 -0.71
C ILE A 82 23.07 -3.68 -1.18
N ASN A 83 23.79 -2.71 -1.73
CA ASN A 83 25.18 -2.91 -2.17
C ASN A 83 26.11 -3.00 -0.94
N THR A 84 26.89 -4.08 -0.85
CA THR A 84 27.87 -4.35 0.22
C THR A 84 29.31 -4.05 -0.20
N GLY A 85 29.50 -3.44 -1.38
CA GLY A 85 30.80 -3.12 -1.96
C GLY A 85 31.13 -4.00 -3.16
N LYS A 86 32.31 -3.77 -3.73
CA LYS A 86 32.81 -4.52 -4.88
C LYS A 86 33.79 -5.59 -4.45
N VAL A 87 33.67 -6.76 -5.05
CA VAL A 87 34.63 -7.86 -4.87
C VAL A 87 35.14 -8.28 -6.24
N LYS A 88 36.44 -8.59 -6.34
CA LYS A 88 37.03 -9.12 -7.57
C LYS A 88 36.67 -10.60 -7.71
N TRP A 89 35.80 -10.90 -8.66
CA TRP A 89 35.51 -12.27 -9.08
C TRP A 89 36.60 -12.75 -10.03
N GLY A 90 37.21 -13.89 -9.71
CA GLY A 90 38.36 -14.42 -10.47
C GLY A 90 39.62 -13.55 -10.42
N GLY A 91 39.74 -12.64 -9.45
CA GLY A 91 40.90 -11.76 -9.30
C GLY A 91 40.96 -10.57 -10.26
N GLU A 92 40.08 -10.50 -11.27
CA GLU A 92 40.14 -9.51 -12.34
C GLU A 92 38.84 -8.70 -12.52
N ILE A 93 37.66 -9.32 -12.35
CA ILE A 93 36.38 -8.66 -12.65
C ILE A 93 35.76 -8.12 -11.36
N GLU A 94 35.64 -6.80 -11.23
CA GLU A 94 34.89 -6.21 -10.11
C GLU A 94 33.39 -6.45 -10.29
N ILE A 95 32.80 -7.24 -9.38
CA ILE A 95 31.36 -7.43 -9.29
C ILE A 95 30.83 -6.65 -8.09
N ASP A 96 29.71 -5.96 -8.28
CA ASP A 96 28.95 -5.38 -7.17
C ASP A 96 28.34 -6.53 -6.35
N THR A 97 28.73 -6.61 -5.08
CA THR A 97 28.12 -7.54 -4.14
C THR A 97 26.98 -6.85 -3.40
N GLY A 98 26.02 -7.64 -2.96
CA GLY A 98 24.89 -7.13 -2.22
C GLY A 98 23.90 -8.22 -1.88
N TYR A 99 22.81 -7.81 -1.26
CA TYR A 99 21.69 -8.68 -0.97
C TYR A 99 20.37 -7.93 -1.16
N ALA A 100 19.31 -8.69 -1.44
CA ALA A 100 17.97 -8.16 -1.48
C ALA A 100 17.41 -8.09 -0.05
N ALA A 101 16.86 -6.93 0.30
CA ALA A 101 16.22 -6.69 1.59
C ALA A 101 14.89 -5.98 1.40
N ARG A 102 13.97 -6.18 2.34
CA ARG A 102 12.78 -5.34 2.42
C ARG A 102 13.15 -3.97 2.97
N ILE A 103 12.73 -2.91 2.27
CA ILE A 103 12.89 -1.52 2.69
C ILE A 103 11.54 -0.79 2.74
N PRO A 104 11.31 0.03 3.76
CA PRO A 104 10.17 0.95 3.80
C PRO A 104 10.13 1.87 2.57
N VAL A 105 8.93 2.18 2.09
CA VAL A 105 8.71 3.14 1.00
C VAL A 105 8.85 4.57 1.51
N TYR A 106 8.28 4.85 2.68
CA TYR A 106 8.15 6.20 3.21
C TYR A 106 9.26 6.53 4.21
N ASP A 107 9.71 7.78 4.19
CA ASP A 107 10.48 8.38 5.28
C ASP A 107 9.58 8.68 6.48
N ASP A 108 10.12 8.62 7.70
CA ASP A 108 9.34 8.89 8.91
C ASP A 108 9.00 10.38 9.07
N ASN A 109 9.82 11.25 8.47
CA ASN A 109 9.65 12.69 8.47
C ASN A 109 8.90 13.20 7.24
N ASP A 110 8.32 12.30 6.42
CA ASP A 110 7.49 12.70 5.30
C ASP A 110 6.25 13.44 5.83
N LEU A 111 6.03 14.67 5.35
CA LEU A 111 4.86 15.50 5.71
C LEU A 111 3.81 15.56 4.60
N SER A 112 3.96 14.74 3.56
CA SER A 112 3.05 14.72 2.43
C SER A 112 1.65 14.22 2.86
N PRO A 113 0.57 14.75 2.24
CA PRO A 113 -0.78 14.25 2.47
C PRO A 113 -0.92 12.73 2.20
N THR A 114 -0.10 12.23 1.26
CA THR A 114 -0.01 10.80 0.95
C THR A 114 0.43 10.02 2.17
N TYR A 115 1.56 10.38 2.79
CA TYR A 115 2.07 9.67 3.95
C TYR A 115 1.12 9.78 5.15
N GLN A 116 0.58 10.97 5.40
CA GLN A 116 -0.43 11.20 6.44
C GLN A 116 -1.63 10.24 6.28
N SER A 117 -2.17 10.10 5.07
CA SER A 117 -3.24 9.14 4.77
C SER A 117 -2.79 7.68 4.93
N VAL A 118 -1.57 7.33 4.49
CA VAL A 118 -1.06 5.96 4.62
C VAL A 118 -0.96 5.51 6.09
N GLN A 119 -0.66 6.42 7.03
CA GLN A 119 -0.61 6.10 8.47
C GLN A 119 -1.94 5.60 9.04
N TYR A 120 -3.08 5.86 8.41
CA TYR A 120 -4.39 5.37 8.87
C TYR A 120 -4.78 4.02 8.29
N ILE A 121 -4.12 3.58 7.20
CA ILE A 121 -4.39 2.28 6.56
C ILE A 121 -4.21 1.11 7.54
N PRO A 122 -3.22 1.05 8.45
CA PRO A 122 -3.10 -0.04 9.41
C PRO A 122 -4.30 -0.20 10.33
N ALA A 123 -4.89 0.90 10.81
CA ALA A 123 -6.06 0.86 11.66
C ALA A 123 -7.30 0.40 10.87
N ILE A 124 -7.48 0.90 9.64
CA ILE A 124 -8.52 0.43 8.70
C ILE A 124 -8.36 -1.07 8.42
N ALA A 125 -7.13 -1.51 8.17
CA ALA A 125 -6.80 -2.92 7.99
C ALA A 125 -7.17 -3.76 9.22
N GLY A 126 -6.86 -3.27 10.43
CA GLY A 126 -7.23 -3.92 11.69
C GLY A 126 -8.75 -4.05 11.86
N LEU A 127 -9.52 -3.01 11.55
CA LEU A 127 -10.98 -3.03 11.57
C LEU A 127 -11.53 -4.09 10.61
N ALA A 128 -10.98 -4.18 9.40
CA ALA A 128 -11.41 -5.15 8.38
C ALA A 128 -11.07 -6.59 8.78
N ARG A 129 -9.87 -6.85 9.33
CA ARG A 129 -9.47 -8.17 9.86
C ARG A 129 -10.42 -8.64 10.97
N LYS A 130 -10.88 -7.72 11.82
CA LYS A 130 -11.88 -7.99 12.87
C LYS A 130 -13.33 -8.01 12.37
N LYS A 131 -13.56 -7.86 11.06
CA LYS A 131 -14.90 -7.82 10.44
C LYS A 131 -15.80 -6.73 11.03
N ILE A 132 -15.21 -5.64 11.53
CA ILE A 132 -15.95 -4.46 12.01
C ILE A 132 -16.39 -3.61 10.82
N ILE A 133 -15.52 -3.54 9.81
CA ILE A 133 -15.82 -3.00 8.50
C ILE A 133 -15.63 -4.10 7.44
N GLN A 134 -16.24 -3.90 6.30
CA GLN A 134 -16.14 -4.72 5.11
C GLN A 134 -15.64 -3.85 3.97
N LEU A 135 -14.50 -4.24 3.42
CA LEU A 135 -13.91 -3.59 2.25
C LEU A 135 -14.49 -4.25 0.99
N PHE A 136 -15.02 -3.41 0.12
CA PHE A 136 -15.53 -3.77 -1.17
C PHE A 136 -14.65 -3.20 -2.27
N ASP A 137 -14.65 -3.89 -3.38
CA ASP A 137 -14.13 -3.45 -4.68
C ASP A 137 -15.27 -3.52 -5.70
N SER A 138 -15.08 -3.04 -6.93
CA SER A 138 -16.10 -3.15 -7.98
C SER A 138 -15.59 -3.92 -9.20
N SER A 139 -16.51 -4.45 -10.01
CA SER A 139 -16.15 -5.13 -11.27
C SER A 139 -15.36 -4.20 -12.21
N GLU A 140 -15.68 -2.90 -12.21
CA GLU A 140 -14.98 -1.89 -13.01
C GLU A 140 -13.57 -1.59 -12.44
N LEU A 141 -13.43 -1.48 -11.12
CA LEU A 141 -12.11 -1.35 -10.47
C LEU A 141 -11.26 -2.62 -10.69
N ALA A 142 -11.86 -3.80 -10.69
CA ALA A 142 -11.16 -5.04 -11.01
C ALA A 142 -10.65 -5.06 -12.46
N ASP A 143 -11.47 -4.60 -13.42
CA ASP A 143 -11.06 -4.44 -14.82
C ASP A 143 -9.90 -3.44 -14.98
N GLU A 144 -9.96 -2.32 -14.28
CA GLU A 144 -8.84 -1.37 -14.25
C GLU A 144 -7.53 -2.02 -13.81
N ARG A 145 -7.59 -2.91 -12.80
CA ARG A 145 -6.39 -3.62 -12.36
C ARG A 145 -5.85 -4.57 -13.41
N LEU A 146 -6.71 -5.24 -14.17
CA LEU A 146 -6.29 -6.10 -15.28
C LEU A 146 -5.55 -5.31 -16.37
N THR A 147 -5.94 -4.05 -16.60
CA THR A 147 -5.26 -3.16 -17.57
C THR A 147 -3.96 -2.55 -17.06
N GLN A 148 -3.70 -2.64 -15.75
CA GLN A 148 -2.53 -2.08 -15.09
C GLN A 148 -1.55 -3.20 -14.69
N PRO A 149 -0.25 -2.91 -14.51
CA PRO A 149 0.70 -3.94 -14.07
C PRO A 149 0.31 -4.46 -12.69
N GLY A 150 0.12 -5.77 -12.53
CA GLY A 150 -0.36 -6.38 -11.28
C GLY A 150 0.41 -5.95 -10.02
N GLY A 151 1.74 -5.77 -10.13
CA GLY A 151 2.56 -5.32 -9.00
C GLY A 151 2.32 -3.88 -8.53
N ARG A 152 1.52 -3.10 -9.25
CA ARG A 152 0.97 -1.84 -8.75
C ARG A 152 0.07 -2.05 -7.54
N PHE A 153 -0.58 -3.20 -7.40
CA PHE A 153 -1.57 -3.49 -6.35
C PHE A 153 -1.15 -4.60 -5.38
N SER A 154 -0.21 -5.47 -5.77
CA SER A 154 0.32 -6.55 -4.93
C SER A 154 1.79 -6.40 -4.53
N GLY A 155 2.52 -5.43 -5.10
CA GLY A 155 3.99 -5.40 -5.08
C GLY A 155 4.59 -6.12 -6.29
N TYR A 156 5.78 -5.72 -6.70
CA TYR A 156 6.48 -6.27 -7.87
C TYR A 156 7.46 -7.39 -7.53
N GLU A 157 7.94 -7.44 -6.28
CA GLU A 157 9.05 -8.29 -5.88
C GLU A 157 8.69 -9.15 -4.65
N THR A 158 9.41 -10.26 -4.46
CA THR A 158 9.06 -11.33 -3.51
C THR A 158 9.00 -10.87 -2.05
N PHE A 159 9.67 -9.76 -1.70
CA PHE A 159 9.78 -9.28 -0.31
C PHE A 159 8.88 -8.08 0.00
N ASP A 160 8.06 -7.67 -0.97
CA ASP A 160 7.13 -6.54 -0.81
C ASP A 160 6.09 -6.84 0.28
N TYR A 161 5.61 -5.78 0.94
CA TYR A 161 4.59 -5.91 1.98
C TYR A 161 3.50 -4.85 1.81
N SER A 162 2.26 -5.33 1.82
CA SER A 162 1.06 -4.51 1.83
C SER A 162 0.37 -4.59 3.19
N LEU A 163 -0.04 -3.44 3.72
CA LEU A 163 -0.82 -3.32 4.95
C LEU A 163 -2.18 -4.01 4.87
N LEU A 164 -2.72 -4.15 3.65
CA LEU A 164 -3.98 -4.83 3.38
C LEU A 164 -3.81 -6.33 3.07
N SER A 165 -2.59 -6.87 3.18
CA SER A 165 -2.32 -8.28 2.96
C SER A 165 -3.12 -9.17 3.94
N GLY A 166 -3.75 -10.21 3.38
CA GLY A 166 -4.59 -11.16 4.12
C GLY A 166 -6.01 -10.67 4.43
N ILE A 167 -6.42 -9.51 3.92
CA ILE A 167 -7.79 -9.00 4.07
C ILE A 167 -8.62 -9.42 2.87
N GLN A 168 -9.80 -9.99 3.14
CA GLN A 168 -10.75 -10.31 2.10
C GLN A 168 -11.45 -9.03 1.63
N ILE A 169 -11.21 -8.64 0.37
CA ILE A 169 -11.91 -7.56 -0.30
C ILE A 169 -12.94 -8.21 -1.23
N GLN A 170 -14.22 -7.90 -1.04
CA GLN A 170 -15.29 -8.49 -1.84
C GLN A 170 -15.61 -7.63 -3.04
N THR A 171 -15.69 -8.23 -4.22
CA THR A 171 -16.06 -7.51 -5.44
C THR A 171 -17.58 -7.39 -5.54
N ILE A 172 -18.07 -6.16 -5.65
CA ILE A 172 -19.44 -5.86 -6.03
C ILE A 172 -19.60 -6.19 -7.51
N ILE A 173 -20.52 -7.12 -7.78
CA ILE A 173 -20.87 -7.53 -9.13
C ILE A 173 -21.80 -6.47 -9.71
N ASP A 174 -21.37 -5.87 -10.82
CA ASP A 174 -22.25 -5.05 -11.64
C ASP A 174 -22.87 -5.94 -12.71
N TYR A 175 -24.19 -6.13 -12.68
CA TYR A 175 -24.89 -6.99 -13.64
C TYR A 175 -24.85 -6.43 -15.07
N ASN A 176 -24.58 -5.13 -15.23
CA ASN A 176 -24.40 -4.49 -16.54
C ASN A 176 -22.93 -4.53 -17.01
N TYR A 177 -22.03 -5.11 -16.21
CA TYR A 177 -20.64 -5.27 -16.59
C TYR A 177 -20.47 -6.41 -17.59
N SER A 178 -19.89 -6.08 -18.74
CA SER A 178 -19.45 -7.05 -19.74
C SER A 178 -17.98 -6.80 -20.10
N LEU A 179 -17.17 -7.85 -20.08
CA LEU A 179 -15.80 -7.84 -20.56
C LEU A 179 -15.61 -8.91 -21.63
N TYR A 180 -15.18 -8.48 -22.82
CA TYR A 180 -14.82 -9.37 -23.91
C TYR A 180 -13.31 -9.57 -23.91
N LEU A 181 -12.87 -10.77 -23.54
CA LEU A 181 -11.47 -11.20 -23.65
C LEU A 181 -11.36 -12.22 -24.77
N GLY A 182 -10.37 -12.06 -25.64
CA GLY A 182 -10.11 -13.02 -26.71
C GLY A 182 -8.73 -12.83 -27.33
N PRO A 183 -8.28 -13.82 -28.11
CA PRO A 183 -6.97 -13.77 -28.75
C PRO A 183 -6.87 -12.57 -29.71
N ARG A 184 -5.64 -12.05 -29.85
CA ARG A 184 -5.34 -10.76 -30.51
C ARG A 184 -5.80 -10.68 -31.97
N ASN A 185 -6.00 -11.83 -32.60
CA ASN A 185 -6.48 -11.99 -33.98
C ASN A 185 -7.99 -11.81 -34.16
N LEU A 186 -8.78 -11.69 -33.07
CA LEU A 186 -10.23 -11.51 -33.16
C LEU A 186 -10.68 -10.04 -33.30
N ASN A 187 -9.77 -9.08 -33.48
CA ASN A 187 -10.06 -7.64 -33.59
C ASN A 187 -11.06 -7.13 -32.53
N LEU A 188 -10.99 -7.69 -31.31
CA LEU A 188 -11.85 -7.26 -30.22
C LEU A 188 -11.47 -5.85 -29.76
N PRO A 189 -12.45 -5.03 -29.36
CA PRO A 189 -12.18 -3.70 -28.81
C PRO A 189 -11.23 -3.81 -27.60
N SER A 190 -10.33 -2.85 -27.46
CA SER A 190 -9.41 -2.81 -26.32
C SER A 190 -10.19 -2.64 -25.00
N PRO A 191 -9.65 -3.07 -23.85
CA PRO A 191 -10.32 -2.90 -22.56
C PRO A 191 -10.73 -1.44 -22.25
N ILE A 192 -9.93 -0.47 -22.71
CA ILE A 192 -10.22 0.97 -22.55
C ILE A 192 -11.42 1.39 -23.41
N GLU A 193 -11.53 0.88 -24.64
CA GLU A 193 -12.66 1.15 -25.53
C GLU A 193 -13.93 0.48 -25.03
N GLN A 194 -13.83 -0.76 -24.55
CA GLN A 194 -14.95 -1.47 -23.91
C GLN A 194 -15.46 -0.68 -22.70
N ARG A 195 -14.58 -0.21 -21.82
CA ARG A 195 -14.92 0.65 -20.67
C ARG A 195 -15.66 1.93 -21.09
N ARG A 196 -15.10 2.68 -22.06
CA ARG A 196 -15.76 3.88 -22.60
C ARG A 196 -17.12 3.59 -23.20
N SER A 197 -17.29 2.44 -23.84
CA SER A 197 -18.59 2.03 -24.38
C SER A 197 -19.60 1.74 -23.27
N ARG A 198 -19.21 1.05 -22.19
CA ARG A 198 -20.05 0.82 -21.01
C ARG A 198 -20.48 2.14 -20.36
N TYR A 199 -19.56 3.10 -20.23
CA TYR A 199 -19.83 4.43 -19.68
C TYR A 199 -20.91 5.17 -20.46
N LYS A 200 -20.84 5.14 -21.79
CA LYS A 200 -21.86 5.75 -22.66
C LYS A 200 -23.22 5.05 -22.58
N LEU A 201 -23.21 3.74 -22.34
CA LEU A 201 -24.43 2.92 -22.27
C LEU A 201 -25.10 2.99 -20.89
N ARG A 202 -24.40 3.42 -19.84
CA ARG A 202 -25.00 3.62 -18.51
C ARG A 202 -25.97 4.79 -18.55
N ASN A 203 -27.26 4.44 -18.60
CA ASN A 203 -28.35 5.39 -18.64
C ASN A 203 -28.88 5.79 -17.24
N ASP A 204 -28.10 5.51 -16.20
CA ASP A 204 -28.51 5.74 -14.81
C ASP A 204 -28.56 7.25 -14.49
N THR A 205 -29.68 7.69 -13.89
CA THR A 205 -29.89 9.08 -13.47
C THR A 205 -28.90 9.53 -12.39
N LEU A 206 -28.52 8.64 -11.48
CA LEU A 206 -27.53 8.93 -10.44
C LEU A 206 -26.15 9.17 -11.06
N TYR A 207 -25.68 8.24 -11.90
CA TYR A 207 -24.41 8.37 -12.60
C TYR A 207 -24.33 9.66 -13.41
N LYS A 208 -25.36 9.95 -14.21
CA LYS A 208 -25.42 11.17 -15.04
C LYS A 208 -25.41 12.45 -14.20
N SER A 209 -26.06 12.43 -13.04
CA SER A 209 -26.08 13.58 -12.13
C SER A 209 -24.72 13.81 -11.46
N ILE A 210 -24.02 12.74 -11.06
CA ILE A 210 -22.65 12.83 -10.56
C ILE A 210 -21.70 13.29 -11.67
N LEU A 211 -21.84 12.75 -12.89
CA LEU A 211 -21.01 13.09 -14.04
C LEU A 211 -21.18 14.55 -14.46
N SER A 212 -22.40 15.08 -14.45
CA SER A 212 -22.65 16.50 -14.74
C SER A 212 -21.99 17.40 -13.70
N ALA A 213 -21.95 16.98 -12.43
CA ALA A 213 -21.21 17.66 -11.39
C ALA A 213 -19.70 17.57 -11.64
N LEU A 214 -19.16 16.37 -11.90
CA LEU A 214 -17.72 16.14 -11.99
C LEU A 214 -17.10 16.63 -13.31
N GLY A 215 -17.89 16.67 -14.37
CA GLY A 215 -17.48 16.93 -15.75
C GLY A 215 -17.12 15.64 -16.49
N GLU A 216 -17.37 15.60 -17.80
CA GLU A 216 -17.29 14.39 -18.64
C GLU A 216 -15.92 13.67 -18.61
N LYS A 217 -14.84 14.38 -18.29
CA LYS A 217 -13.49 13.79 -18.18
C LYS A 217 -13.29 12.92 -16.94
N ASN A 218 -14.22 12.97 -15.98
CA ASN A 218 -14.19 12.21 -14.73
C ASN A 218 -15.29 11.14 -14.72
N ASP A 219 -15.58 10.57 -15.89
CA ASP A 219 -16.55 9.49 -16.11
C ASP A 219 -16.29 8.26 -15.23
N GLN A 220 -15.02 7.87 -15.09
CA GLN A 220 -14.58 6.78 -14.24
C GLN A 220 -14.82 7.07 -12.75
N ASP A 221 -14.44 8.26 -12.26
CA ASP A 221 -14.68 8.63 -10.86
C ASP A 221 -16.17 8.71 -10.53
N ALA A 222 -16.98 9.24 -11.46
CA ALA A 222 -18.42 9.29 -11.33
C ALA A 222 -19.03 7.87 -11.26
N TRP A 223 -18.50 6.91 -12.02
CA TRP A 223 -18.93 5.52 -12.00
C TRP A 223 -18.68 4.87 -10.62
N HIS A 224 -17.49 5.08 -10.05
CA HIS A 224 -17.13 4.50 -8.76
C HIS A 224 -17.96 5.07 -7.61
N ILE A 225 -18.19 6.39 -7.63
CA ILE A 225 -19.05 7.05 -6.64
C ILE A 225 -20.50 6.56 -6.76
N ALA A 226 -21.04 6.46 -7.98
CA ALA A 226 -22.38 5.93 -8.21
C ALA A 226 -22.51 4.48 -7.72
N THR A 227 -21.52 3.64 -8.03
CA THR A 227 -21.48 2.23 -7.59
C THR A 227 -21.44 2.12 -6.07
N ALA A 228 -20.66 2.98 -5.40
CA ALA A 228 -20.61 3.01 -3.93
C ALA A 228 -21.98 3.39 -3.33
N GLU A 229 -22.65 4.41 -3.89
CA GLU A 229 -23.96 4.88 -3.44
C GLU A 229 -25.06 3.82 -3.63
N GLU A 230 -25.14 3.21 -4.81
CA GLU A 230 -26.12 2.17 -5.13
C GLU A 230 -26.02 0.96 -4.20
N ASN A 231 -24.81 0.65 -3.73
CA ASN A 231 -24.55 -0.49 -2.85
C ASN A 231 -24.59 -0.12 -1.36
N GLY A 232 -24.97 1.12 -1.04
CA GLY A 232 -25.08 1.61 0.33
C GLY A 232 -23.73 1.60 1.07
N CYS A 233 -22.63 1.83 0.34
CA CYS A 233 -21.34 2.05 0.97
C CYS A 233 -21.37 3.34 1.78
N TYR A 234 -20.77 3.32 2.96
CA TYR A 234 -20.61 4.52 3.77
C TYR A 234 -19.71 5.54 3.07
N CYS A 235 -18.62 5.04 2.48
CA CYS A 235 -17.72 5.87 1.71
C CYS A 235 -17.08 5.15 0.53
N PHE A 236 -16.68 5.96 -0.44
CA PHE A 236 -15.68 5.64 -1.44
C PHE A 236 -14.32 6.16 -0.94
N LEU A 237 -13.44 5.23 -0.60
CA LEU A 237 -12.13 5.50 -0.02
C LEU A 237 -11.08 5.60 -1.12
N THR A 238 -10.47 6.77 -1.29
CA THR A 238 -9.51 7.04 -2.37
C THR A 238 -8.29 7.84 -1.89
N MET A 239 -7.16 7.66 -2.54
CA MET A 239 -5.96 8.50 -2.38
C MET A 239 -5.88 9.60 -3.45
N ASP A 240 -6.88 9.72 -4.34
CA ASP A 240 -6.95 10.85 -5.27
C ASP A 240 -7.45 12.11 -4.56
N PHE A 241 -6.51 12.88 -4.02
CA PHE A 241 -6.78 14.16 -3.36
C PHE A 241 -7.33 15.23 -4.31
N LYS A 242 -7.20 15.09 -5.64
CA LYS A 242 -7.85 15.99 -6.59
C LYS A 242 -9.33 15.67 -6.67
N LEU A 243 -9.69 14.38 -6.77
CA LEU A 243 -11.08 13.94 -6.75
C LEU A 243 -11.80 14.40 -5.48
N ILE A 244 -11.21 14.16 -4.30
CA ILE A 244 -11.79 14.57 -3.00
C ILE A 244 -12.07 16.08 -2.98
N ARG A 245 -11.10 16.90 -3.40
CA ARG A 245 -11.27 18.36 -3.48
C ARG A 245 -12.34 18.77 -4.48
N ASN A 246 -12.38 18.13 -5.64
CA ASN A 246 -13.38 18.42 -6.67
C ASN A 246 -14.81 18.11 -6.19
N VAL A 247 -15.02 16.97 -5.53
CA VAL A 247 -16.31 16.60 -4.94
C VAL A 247 -16.74 17.62 -3.89
N ARG A 248 -15.82 18.03 -3.00
CA ARG A 248 -16.09 19.04 -1.96
C ARG A 248 -16.44 20.41 -2.52
N ALA A 249 -15.70 20.87 -3.53
CA ALA A 249 -15.96 22.14 -4.20
C ALA A 249 -17.37 22.19 -4.80
N ARG A 250 -17.95 21.03 -5.11
CA ARG A 250 -19.26 20.88 -5.73
C ARG A 250 -20.31 20.28 -4.80
N LYS A 251 -20.10 20.34 -3.48
CA LYS A 251 -21.02 19.79 -2.46
C LYS A 251 -22.46 20.28 -2.57
N ASN A 252 -22.69 21.46 -3.15
CA ASN A 252 -24.02 22.06 -3.32
C ASN A 252 -24.68 21.67 -4.66
N HIS A 253 -23.93 21.05 -5.58
CA HIS A 253 -24.47 20.59 -6.86
C HIS A 253 -25.41 19.40 -6.62
N GLU A 254 -26.52 19.33 -7.35
CA GLU A 254 -27.58 18.34 -7.11
C GLU A 254 -27.07 16.88 -7.11
N GLY A 255 -26.17 16.55 -8.04
CA GLY A 255 -25.56 15.22 -8.13
C GLY A 255 -24.62 14.83 -7.01
N ILE A 256 -24.19 15.78 -6.16
CA ILE A 256 -23.30 15.53 -5.02
C ILE A 256 -24.05 15.73 -3.69
N SER A 257 -24.92 16.74 -3.60
CA SER A 257 -25.60 17.11 -2.36
C SER A 257 -26.55 16.02 -1.84
N LYS A 258 -27.04 15.16 -2.74
CA LYS A 258 -27.94 14.05 -2.42
C LYS A 258 -27.21 12.74 -2.05
N LEU A 259 -25.89 12.68 -2.22
CA LEU A 259 -25.12 11.46 -1.93
C LEU A 259 -25.09 11.18 -0.43
N LYS A 260 -25.42 9.96 -0.05
CA LYS A 260 -25.21 9.46 1.32
C LYS A 260 -23.76 9.00 1.50
N THR A 261 -23.18 8.47 0.43
CA THR A 261 -21.80 8.01 0.35
C THR A 261 -20.85 9.21 0.35
N LYS A 262 -19.89 9.16 1.26
CA LYS A 262 -18.82 10.17 1.32
C LYS A 262 -17.66 9.77 0.41
N VAL A 263 -17.01 10.75 -0.21
CA VAL A 263 -15.72 10.55 -0.89
C VAL A 263 -14.62 11.07 0.04
N MET A 264 -13.74 10.18 0.50
CA MET A 264 -12.77 10.51 1.54
C MET A 264 -11.45 9.78 1.40
N SER A 265 -10.39 10.35 1.99
CA SER A 265 -9.10 9.67 2.16
C SER A 265 -9.08 8.74 3.38
N PRO A 266 -8.11 7.81 3.47
CA PRO A 266 -7.85 7.05 4.69
C PRO A 266 -7.66 7.91 5.93
N GLU A 267 -7.01 9.07 5.81
CA GLU A 267 -6.86 10.03 6.91
C GLU A 267 -8.19 10.61 7.34
N GLU A 268 -9.03 11.02 6.40
CA GLU A 268 -10.33 11.62 6.71
C GLU A 268 -11.28 10.60 7.37
N PHE A 269 -11.26 9.35 6.88
CA PHE A 269 -11.94 8.25 7.55
C PHE A 269 -11.40 8.05 8.97
N GLY A 270 -10.09 8.06 9.12
CA GLY A 270 -9.43 7.90 10.41
C GLY A 270 -9.80 8.99 11.41
N ILE A 271 -9.72 10.25 11.01
CA ILE A 271 -10.11 11.41 11.84
C ILE A 271 -11.60 11.33 12.21
N GLU A 272 -12.48 11.00 11.27
CA GLU A 272 -13.92 10.93 11.53
C GLU A 272 -14.30 9.89 12.62
N PHE A 273 -13.57 8.77 12.68
CA PHE A 273 -13.83 7.71 13.65
C PHE A 273 -12.88 7.70 14.85
N GLY A 274 -11.90 8.60 14.89
CA GLY A 274 -10.90 8.67 15.95
C GLY A 274 -9.89 7.52 15.91
N LEU A 275 -9.55 7.04 14.70
CA LEU A 275 -8.44 6.09 14.53
C LEU A 275 -7.12 6.78 14.84
N MET A 276 -6.19 6.03 15.43
CA MET A 276 -4.83 6.51 15.66
C MET A 276 -3.99 6.30 14.38
N PRO A 277 -3.22 7.31 13.94
CA PRO A 277 -2.23 7.12 12.88
C PRO A 277 -1.11 6.20 13.39
N ILE A 278 -0.72 5.20 12.60
CA ILE A 278 0.34 4.24 12.92
C ILE A 278 1.36 4.28 11.77
N PRO A 279 2.61 4.68 12.03
CA PRO A 279 3.68 4.69 11.04
C PRO A 279 3.86 3.33 10.37
N PRO A 280 3.87 3.26 9.02
CA PRO A 280 4.05 1.99 8.31
C PRO A 280 5.36 1.28 8.63
N ARG A 281 6.42 2.00 9.02
CA ARG A 281 7.72 1.40 9.37
C ARG A 281 7.62 0.38 10.49
N PHE A 282 6.66 0.50 11.40
CA PHE A 282 6.41 -0.49 12.45
C PHE A 282 6.06 -1.87 11.89
N PHE A 283 5.64 -1.95 10.63
CA PHE A 283 5.32 -3.21 9.94
C PHE A 283 6.49 -3.83 9.18
N SER A 284 7.71 -3.29 9.31
CA SER A 284 8.88 -3.73 8.53
C SER A 284 9.14 -5.24 8.65
N TYR A 285 8.94 -5.80 9.84
CA TYR A 285 9.23 -7.20 10.15
C TYR A 285 8.01 -8.13 10.04
N HIS A 286 6.81 -7.62 9.71
CA HIS A 286 5.61 -8.46 9.59
C HIS A 286 5.75 -9.47 8.46
N ASN A 287 5.55 -10.75 8.79
CA ASN A 287 5.68 -11.87 7.85
C ASN A 287 7.02 -11.89 7.11
N ALA A 288 8.07 -11.31 7.69
CA ALA A 288 9.41 -11.35 7.10
C ALA A 288 10.10 -12.66 7.49
N SER A 289 10.64 -13.37 6.51
CA SER A 289 11.53 -14.53 6.69
C SER A 289 12.88 -14.30 6.00
N PHE A 290 13.18 -13.05 5.66
CA PHE A 290 14.29 -12.58 4.84
C PHE A 290 14.83 -11.25 5.40
N PRO A 291 16.00 -10.77 4.95
CA PRO A 291 16.59 -9.54 5.46
C PRO A 291 15.67 -8.32 5.35
N VAL A 292 15.63 -7.51 6.41
CA VAL A 292 14.85 -6.28 6.52
C VAL A 292 15.79 -5.12 6.87
N GLU A 293 15.78 -4.07 6.06
CA GLU A 293 16.54 -2.85 6.27
C GLU A 293 15.59 -1.72 6.71
N ALA A 294 15.03 -1.86 7.91
CA ALA A 294 14.03 -0.94 8.45
C ALA A 294 14.58 0.47 8.73
N GLY A 295 15.90 0.67 8.78
CA GLY A 295 16.53 1.98 8.95
C GLY A 295 16.72 2.76 7.65
N ARG A 296 16.35 2.17 6.50
CA ARG A 296 16.41 2.81 5.19
C ARG A 296 15.00 3.10 4.67
N ASN A 297 14.92 3.82 3.56
CA ASN A 297 13.69 4.02 2.81
C ASN A 297 14.00 4.28 1.33
N TRP A 298 12.99 4.17 0.48
CA TRP A 298 13.12 4.60 -0.91
C TRP A 298 13.33 6.12 -1.00
N PRO A 299 14.15 6.61 -1.94
CA PRO A 299 14.33 8.03 -2.16
C PRO A 299 13.01 8.73 -2.49
N ASN A 300 12.85 9.95 -1.99
CA ASN A 300 11.65 10.78 -2.14
C ASN A 300 10.36 10.17 -1.57
N SER A 301 10.45 9.22 -0.62
CA SER A 301 9.30 8.57 0.01
C SER A 301 8.30 7.99 -1.00
N SER A 302 8.83 7.43 -2.11
CA SER A 302 8.03 7.03 -3.25
C SER A 302 8.39 5.63 -3.74
N ARG A 303 7.37 4.88 -4.18
CA ARG A 303 7.52 3.54 -4.71
C ARG A 303 8.42 3.52 -5.94
N LYS A 304 9.14 2.42 -6.15
CA LYS A 304 9.99 2.20 -7.32
C LYS A 304 9.16 2.29 -8.59
N LYS A 305 9.52 3.21 -9.50
CA LYS A 305 8.92 3.23 -10.84
C LYS A 305 9.37 1.99 -11.60
N ARG A 306 8.47 1.34 -12.33
CA ARG A 306 8.85 0.23 -13.20
C ARG A 306 9.90 0.71 -14.21
N ASN A 307 11.04 0.01 -14.29
CA ASN A 307 11.90 0.10 -15.47
C ASN A 307 11.10 -0.42 -16.67
N ARG A 308 10.62 0.48 -17.54
CA ARG A 308 10.18 0.08 -18.89
C ARG A 308 11.43 -0.50 -19.55
N ARG A 309 11.57 -1.83 -19.59
CA ARG A 309 12.48 -2.47 -20.56
C ARG A 309 12.09 -1.88 -21.92
N LYS A 310 12.95 -1.02 -22.49
CA LYS A 310 12.92 -0.73 -23.92
C LYS A 310 13.01 -2.10 -24.56
N ARG A 311 11.93 -2.56 -25.20
CA ARG A 311 12.07 -3.58 -26.24
C ARG A 311 12.91 -2.90 -27.30
N GLU A 312 14.22 -3.15 -27.28
CA GLU A 312 15.01 -2.98 -28.48
C GLU A 312 14.28 -3.79 -29.55
N LYS A 313 13.80 -3.08 -30.57
CA LYS A 313 13.40 -3.73 -31.81
C LYS A 313 14.70 -4.31 -32.37
N SER A 314 14.93 -5.60 -32.15
CA SER A 314 15.80 -6.37 -33.03
C SER A 314 15.15 -6.30 -34.41
N GLY A 315 15.74 -5.43 -35.25
CA GLY A 315 15.56 -5.50 -36.70
C GLY A 315 16.32 -6.67 -37.29
#